data_AF-A0A1V3IA86-F1
#
_entry.id   AF-A0A1V3IA86-F1
#
_cell.length_a   1.000
_cell.length_b   1.000
_cell.length_c   1.000
_cell.angle_alpha   90.00
_cell.angle_beta   90.00
_cell.angle_gamma   90.00
#
_symmetry.space_group_name_H-M   'P 1'
#
loop_
_entity.id
_entity.type
_entity.pdbx_description
1 polymer ?
#
loop_
_entity_poly.entity_id
_entity_poly.type
_entity_poly.pdbx_seq_one_letter_code
_entity_poly.pdbx_strand_id
1 'polypeptide(L)'
;MNPFLAADNQKHLDNLAACDYALEEEIKSVKADAENEDENVIYAINQYHIDNGEELELHDLAYGSGAFDKLIEQRDRAIAYVAKQRLEKRMNDFDPDY
;
A
#
# COMPACT_ATOMS: atom_id res chain seq x y z
N MET A 1 -25.53 -29.13 -6.52
CA MET A 1 -24.61 -28.03 -6.15
C MET A 1 -25.33 -27.19 -5.11
N ASN A 2 -24.75 -26.93 -3.94
CA ASN A 2 -25.46 -26.25 -2.85
C ASN A 2 -25.47 -24.73 -3.11
N PRO A 3 -26.62 -24.08 -3.39
CA PRO A 3 -26.66 -22.70 -3.87
C PRO A 3 -26.16 -21.68 -2.85
N PHE A 4 -26.22 -21.98 -1.55
CA PHE A 4 -25.69 -21.13 -0.47
C PHE A 4 -24.15 -21.04 -0.50
N LEU A 5 -23.46 -22.15 -0.78
CA LEU A 5 -21.99 -22.16 -0.91
C LEU A 5 -21.52 -21.30 -2.10
N ALA A 6 -22.29 -21.27 -3.19
CA ALA A 6 -21.96 -20.47 -4.36
C ALA A 6 -22.13 -18.97 -4.11
N ALA A 7 -23.17 -18.58 -3.36
CA ALA A 7 -23.43 -17.18 -3.01
C ALA A 7 -22.38 -16.62 -2.03
N ASP A 8 -22.00 -17.39 -1.01
CA ASP A 8 -20.97 -16.96 -0.05
C ASP A 8 -19.59 -16.82 -0.72
N ASN A 9 -19.25 -17.76 -1.62
CA ASN A 9 -18.02 -17.67 -2.40
C ASN A 9 -18.02 -16.45 -3.34
N GLN A 10 -19.13 -16.13 -4.00
CA GLN A 10 -19.22 -14.95 -4.85
C GLN A 10 -19.06 -13.65 -4.04
N LYS A 11 -19.75 -13.54 -2.90
CA LYS A 11 -19.63 -12.40 -2.00
C LYS A 11 -18.20 -12.22 -1.48
N HIS A 12 -17.50 -13.32 -1.18
CA HIS A 12 -16.10 -13.26 -0.78
C HIS A 12 -15.20 -12.73 -1.90
N LEU A 13 -15.39 -13.19 -3.14
CA LEU A 13 -14.65 -12.71 -4.30
C LEU A 13 -14.94 -11.23 -4.61
N ASP A 14 -16.18 -10.80 -4.51
CA ASP A 14 -16.58 -9.40 -4.73
C ASP A 14 -15.95 -8.47 -3.67
N ASN A 15 -15.93 -8.90 -2.40
CA ASN A 15 -15.27 -8.17 -1.32
C ASN A 15 -13.76 -8.08 -1.53
N LEU A 16 -13.12 -9.16 -1.99
CA LEU A 16 -11.69 -9.16 -2.30
C LEU A 16 -11.39 -8.19 -3.44
N ALA A 17 -12.15 -8.25 -4.53
CA ALA A 17 -12.00 -7.34 -5.65
C ALA A 17 -12.23 -5.86 -5.26
N ALA A 18 -13.19 -5.60 -4.38
CA ALA A 18 -13.42 -4.25 -3.84
C ALA A 18 -12.24 -3.76 -2.97
N CYS A 19 -11.65 -4.65 -2.17
CA CYS A 19 -10.45 -4.31 -1.38
C CYS A 19 -9.25 -4.03 -2.28
N ASP A 20 -9.02 -4.86 -3.31
CA ASP A 20 -7.93 -4.66 -4.26
C ASP A 20 -8.08 -3.33 -5.01
N TYR A 21 -9.30 -3.03 -5.49
CA TYR A 21 -9.58 -1.74 -6.13
C TYR A 21 -9.37 -0.55 -5.18
N ALA A 22 -9.83 -0.65 -3.93
CA ALA A 22 -9.62 0.41 -2.94
C ALA A 22 -8.13 0.63 -2.62
N LEU A 23 -7.33 -0.44 -2.61
CA LEU A 23 -5.88 -0.35 -2.43
C LEU A 23 -5.20 0.31 -3.64
N GLU A 24 -5.60 -0.02 -4.87
CA GLU A 24 -5.07 0.62 -6.07
C GLU A 24 -5.34 2.12 -6.10
N GLU A 25 -6.55 2.55 -5.75
CA GLU A 25 -6.88 3.98 -5.64
C GLU A 25 -6.08 4.66 -4.52
N GLU A 26 -5.87 3.98 -3.39
CA GLU A 26 -5.07 4.55 -2.31
C GLU A 26 -3.59 4.68 -2.69
N ILE A 27 -3.03 3.73 -3.45
CA ILE A 27 -1.68 3.83 -4.01
C ILE A 27 -1.56 5.07 -4.91
N LYS A 28 -2.56 5.33 -5.75
CA LYS A 28 -2.59 6.54 -6.59
C LYS A 28 -2.66 7.80 -5.73
N SER A 29 -3.48 7.80 -4.68
CA SER A 29 -3.59 8.93 -3.75
C SER A 29 -2.25 9.22 -3.05
N VAL A 30 -1.60 8.20 -2.49
CA VAL A 30 -0.29 8.35 -1.83
C VAL A 30 0.77 8.85 -2.82
N LYS A 31 0.76 8.37 -4.07
CA LYS A 31 1.64 8.89 -5.13
C LYS A 31 1.40 10.37 -5.39
N ALA A 32 0.15 10.77 -5.58
CA ALA A 32 -0.21 12.16 -5.82
C ALA A 32 0.16 13.07 -4.64
N ASP A 33 -0.07 12.63 -3.41
CA ASP A 33 0.32 13.39 -2.21
C ASP A 33 1.84 13.57 -2.12
N ALA A 34 2.61 12.50 -2.40
CA ALA A 34 4.07 12.56 -2.44
C ALA A 34 4.59 13.49 -3.55
N GLU A 35 3.98 13.46 -4.73
CA GLU A 35 4.30 14.37 -5.86
C GLU A 35 3.97 15.84 -5.53
N ASN A 36 2.99 16.08 -4.67
CA ASN A 36 2.65 17.39 -4.14
C ASN A 36 3.49 17.80 -2.91
N GLU A 37 4.56 17.05 -2.61
CA GLU A 37 5.48 17.32 -1.50
C GLU A 37 4.80 17.28 -0.12
N ASP A 38 3.74 16.49 0.08
CA ASP A 38 3.17 16.29 1.41
C ASP A 38 4.20 15.66 2.36
N GLU A 39 4.64 16.45 3.33
CA GLU A 39 5.71 16.09 4.27
C GLU A 39 5.38 14.83 5.08
N ASN A 40 4.10 14.63 5.45
CA ASN A 40 3.71 13.46 6.24
C ASN A 40 3.75 12.18 5.39
N VAL A 41 3.38 12.28 4.12
CA VAL A 41 3.45 11.16 3.17
C VAL A 41 4.90 10.79 2.89
N ILE A 42 5.73 11.79 2.57
CA ILE A 42 7.16 11.58 2.34
C ILE A 42 7.82 10.98 3.58
N TYR A 43 7.50 11.49 4.77
CA TYR A 43 7.98 10.94 6.03
C TYR A 43 7.57 9.47 6.19
N ALA A 44 6.30 9.12 5.97
CA ALA A 44 5.82 7.75 6.09
C ALA A 44 6.49 6.79 5.08
N ILE A 45 6.72 7.24 3.84
CA ILE A 45 7.43 6.48 2.81
C ILE A 45 8.89 6.24 3.24
N ASN A 46 9.57 7.25 3.77
CA ASN A 46 10.95 7.10 4.23
C ASN A 46 11.04 6.22 5.48
N GLN A 47 10.05 6.32 6.37
CA GLN A 47 9.96 5.53 7.59
C GLN A 47 9.86 4.02 7.29
N TYR A 48 9.23 3.64 6.17
CA TYR A 48 9.20 2.24 5.70
C TYR A 48 10.60 1.63 5.61
N HIS A 49 11.60 2.36 5.08
CA HIS A 49 12.96 1.83 4.97
C HIS A 49 13.63 1.66 6.35
N ILE A 50 13.38 2.59 7.27
CA ILE A 50 13.93 2.53 8.63
C ILE A 50 13.34 1.34 9.40
N ASP A 51 12.04 1.13 9.26
CA ASP A 51 11.32 0.04 9.93
C ASP A 51 11.65 -1.33 9.31
N ASN A 52 12.17 -1.35 8.07
CA ASN A 52 12.54 -2.55 7.32
C ASN A 52 14.04 -2.52 6.97
N GLY A 53 14.91 -2.89 7.93
CA GLY A 53 16.36 -2.79 7.78
C GLY A 53 16.94 -3.43 6.51
N GLU A 54 16.39 -4.56 6.04
CA GLU A 54 16.79 -5.18 4.76
C GLU A 54 16.51 -4.27 3.55
N GLU A 55 15.41 -3.51 3.56
CA GLU A 55 15.09 -2.55 2.50
C GLU A 55 16.04 -1.36 2.54
N LEU A 56 16.50 -0.92 3.73
CA LEU A 56 17.51 0.12 3.84
C LEU A 56 18.86 -0.34 3.27
N GLU A 57 19.30 -1.55 3.60
CA GLU A 57 20.54 -2.13 3.05
C GLU A 57 20.47 -2.26 1.51
N LEU A 58 19.34 -2.72 0.99
CA LEU A 58 19.11 -2.82 -0.46
C LEU A 58 19.05 -1.45 -1.13
N HIS A 59 18.50 -0.44 -0.45
CA HIS A 59 18.46 0.93 -0.95
C HIS A 59 19.87 1.50 -1.09
N ASP A 60 20.70 1.37 -0.04
CA ASP A 60 22.07 1.87 -0.06
C ASP A 60 22.94 1.16 -1.11
N LEU A 61 22.75 -0.17 -1.25
CA LEU A 61 23.40 -0.95 -2.31
C LEU A 61 22.96 -0.50 -3.70
N ALA A 62 21.65 -0.32 -3.92
CA ALA A 62 21.10 0.13 -5.19
C ALA A 62 21.60 1.53 -5.56
N TYR A 63 21.66 2.44 -4.59
CA TYR A 63 22.20 3.78 -4.76
C TYR A 63 23.69 3.75 -5.12
N GLY A 64 24.50 3.01 -4.35
CA GLY A 64 25.95 2.88 -4.59
C GLY A 64 26.32 2.19 -5.90
N SER A 65 25.45 1.30 -6.41
CA SER A 65 25.65 0.58 -7.68
C SER A 65 25.02 1.27 -8.89
N GLY A 66 24.26 2.36 -8.69
CA GLY A 66 23.52 3.02 -9.76
C GLY A 66 22.33 2.20 -10.31
N ALA A 67 21.83 1.23 -9.54
CA ALA A 67 20.71 0.38 -9.90
C ALA A 67 19.36 1.11 -9.67
N PHE A 68 19.12 2.18 -10.42
CA PHE A 68 17.93 3.04 -10.25
C PHE A 68 16.60 2.30 -10.38
N ASP A 69 16.53 1.26 -11.22
CA ASP A 69 15.33 0.41 -11.32
C ASP A 69 14.97 -0.23 -9.97
N LYS A 70 15.98 -0.60 -9.17
CA LYS A 70 15.78 -1.17 -7.83
C LYS A 70 15.29 -0.13 -6.83
N LEU A 71 15.78 1.11 -6.94
CA LEU A 71 15.26 2.23 -6.14
C LEU A 71 13.80 2.54 -6.49
N ILE A 72 13.41 2.44 -7.76
CA ILE A 72 12.01 2.59 -8.20
C ILE A 72 11.14 1.47 -7.63
N GLU A 73 11.58 0.22 -7.73
CA GLU A 73 10.87 -0.93 -7.13
C GLU A 73 10.68 -0.75 -5.62
N GLN A 74 11.71 -0.26 -4.92
CA GLN A 74 11.67 0.00 -3.49
C GLN A 74 10.71 1.12 -3.10
N ARG A 75 10.74 2.23 -3.84
CA ARG A 75 9.78 3.33 -3.67
C ARG A 75 8.35 2.85 -3.87
N ASP A 76 8.10 2.06 -4.90
CA ASP A 76 6.75 1.56 -5.19
C ASP A 76 6.25 0.60 -4.09
N ARG A 77 7.13 -0.22 -3.49
CA ARG A 77 6.80 -1.03 -2.30
C ARG A 77 6.48 -0.17 -1.08
N ALA A 78 7.29 0.85 -0.80
CA ALA A 78 7.05 1.77 0.32
C ALA A 78 5.70 2.50 0.18
N ILE A 79 5.38 2.97 -1.02
CA ILE A 79 4.08 3.59 -1.34
C ILE A 79 2.93 2.61 -1.11
N ALA A 80 3.05 1.37 -1.59
CA ALA A 80 2.02 0.35 -1.40
C ALA A 80 1.81 0.02 0.08
N TYR A 81 2.89 0.00 0.88
CA TYR A 81 2.82 -0.18 2.32
C TYR A 81 2.07 0.96 3.01
N VAL A 82 2.41 2.22 2.70
CA VAL A 82 1.72 3.40 3.27
C VAL A 82 0.24 3.42 2.86
N ALA A 83 -0.07 3.09 1.61
CA ALA A 83 -1.43 3.01 1.12
C ALA A 83 -2.25 1.95 1.89
N LYS A 84 -1.66 0.76 2.10
CA LYS A 84 -2.29 -0.29 2.90
C LYS A 84 -2.58 0.16 4.32
N GLN A 85 -1.62 0.82 4.99
CA GLN A 85 -1.80 1.35 6.35
C GLN A 85 -2.93 2.40 6.43
N ARG A 86 -3.01 3.31 5.45
CA ARG A 86 -4.10 4.30 5.37
C ARG A 86 -5.45 3.64 5.15
N LEU A 87 -5.52 2.66 4.25
CA LEU A 87 -6.75 1.93 3.96
C LEU A 87 -7.22 1.14 5.19
N GLU A 88 -6.34 0.40 5.84
CA GLU A 88 -6.63 -0.35 7.07
C GLU A 88 -7.13 0.59 8.18
N LYS A 89 -6.48 1.75 8.35
CA LYS A 89 -6.94 2.75 9.30
C LYS A 89 -8.36 3.24 8.98
N ARG A 90 -8.66 3.59 7.73
CA ARG A 90 -10.02 4.01 7.34
C ARG A 90 -11.05 2.90 7.53
N MET A 91 -10.70 1.64 7.26
CA MET A 91 -11.58 0.50 7.50
C MET A 91 -11.85 0.29 8.99
N ASN A 92 -10.85 0.50 9.84
CA ASN A 92 -10.98 0.39 11.29
C ASN A 92 -11.72 1.59 11.91
N ASP A 93 -11.55 2.79 11.35
CA ASP A 93 -12.24 4.02 11.75
C ASP A 93 -13.69 4.05 11.23
N PHE A 94 -14.04 3.19 10.26
CA PHE A 94 -15.39 3.01 9.77
C PHE A 94 -16.22 2.23 10.82
N ASP A 95 -16.92 2.98 11.67
CA ASP A 95 -17.98 2.44 12.54
C ASP A 95 -19.28 2.31 11.72
N PRO A 96 -19.74 1.10 11.38
CA PRO A 96 -20.97 0.92 10.60
C PRO A 96 -22.25 1.23 11.39
N ASP A 97 -22.15 1.51 12.70
CA ASP A 97 -23.30 1.71 13.61
C ASP A 97 -23.66 3.19 13.86
N TYR A 98 -23.11 4.15 13.10
CA TYR A 98 -23.47 5.58 13.16
C TYR A 98 -24.08 6.14 11.87
#